data_AF-A0A4W3I835-F1
#
_entry.id   AF-A0A4W3I835-F1
#
_cell.length_a   1.000
_cell.length_b   1.000
_cell.length_c   1.000
_cell.angle_alpha   90.00
_cell.angle_beta   90.00
_cell.angle_gamma   90.00
#
_symmetry.space_group_name_H-M   'P 1'
#
loop_
_entity.id
_entity.type
_entity.pdbx_description
1 polymer ?
#
loop_
_entity_poly.entity_id
_entity_poly.type
_entity_poly.pdbx_seq_one_letter_code
_entity_poly.pdbx_strand_id
1 'polypeptide(L)'
;MMGSKLSPGIIPLTVHKLFKVIEGVPNREFLLRVSYMEIYNENVTDLLVKQKGKPLEIREDIQVSIHYLHSVLLSFSLPHLSLPLPPPAPA
;
A
#
# COMPACT_ATOMS: atom_id res chain seq x y z
N MET A 1 -3.70 -16.41 7.81
CA MET A 1 -3.49 -14.95 7.69
C MET A 1 -4.28 -14.30 6.56
N MET A 2 -4.28 -14.85 5.33
CA MET A 2 -5.07 -14.29 4.23
C MET A 2 -6.56 -14.65 4.28
N GLY A 3 -6.90 -15.84 4.80
CA GLY A 3 -8.27 -16.33 4.87
C GLY A 3 -8.78 -16.86 3.53
N SER A 4 -10.09 -16.98 3.39
CA SER A 4 -10.77 -17.37 2.15
C SER A 4 -11.63 -16.22 1.60
N LYS A 5 -12.22 -16.41 0.42
CA LYS A 5 -13.17 -15.44 -0.15
C LYS A 5 -14.41 -15.24 0.72
N LEU A 6 -14.87 -16.30 1.39
CA LEU A 6 -16.07 -16.27 2.24
C LEU A 6 -15.76 -15.83 3.68
N SER A 7 -14.52 -16.03 4.10
CA SER A 7 -14.03 -15.71 5.45
C SER A 7 -12.67 -15.03 5.36
N PRO A 8 -12.62 -13.71 5.08
CA PRO A 8 -11.37 -12.99 4.91
C PRO A 8 -10.55 -13.01 6.20
N GLY A 9 -9.24 -13.14 6.04
CA GLY A 9 -8.30 -13.16 7.16
C GLY A 9 -7.85 -11.78 7.60
N ILE A 10 -6.91 -11.75 8.53
CA ILE A 10 -6.37 -10.51 9.11
C ILE A 10 -5.76 -9.57 8.07
N ILE A 11 -5.03 -10.09 7.07
CA ILE A 11 -4.40 -9.23 6.04
C ILE A 11 -5.44 -8.40 5.27
N PRO A 12 -6.42 -9.01 4.55
CA PRO A 12 -7.40 -8.23 3.80
C PRO A 12 -8.29 -7.37 4.70
N LEU A 13 -8.64 -7.84 5.90
CA LEU A 13 -9.42 -7.05 6.86
C LEU A 13 -8.67 -5.81 7.35
N THR A 14 -7.37 -5.94 7.64
CA THR A 14 -6.54 -4.84 8.12
C THR A 14 -6.31 -3.81 7.03
N VAL A 15 -6.03 -4.26 5.80
CA VAL A 15 -5.88 -3.38 4.64
C VAL A 15 -7.17 -2.60 4.38
N HIS A 16 -8.33 -3.26 4.42
CA HIS A 16 -9.62 -2.60 4.26
C HIS A 16 -9.88 -1.56 5.36
N LYS A 17 -9.61 -1.91 6.62
CA LYS A 17 -9.77 -0.98 7.75
C LYS A 17 -8.82 0.21 7.64
N LEU A 18 -7.59 0.00 7.21
CA LEU A 18 -6.59 1.05 7.00
C LEU A 18 -7.08 2.08 5.97
N PHE A 19 -7.58 1.62 4.83
CA PHE A 19 -8.13 2.51 3.81
C PHE A 19 -9.35 3.29 4.31
N LYS A 20 -10.25 2.64 5.04
CA LYS A 20 -11.40 3.32 5.65
C LYS A 20 -11.00 4.44 6.62
N VAL A 21 -9.88 4.28 7.35
CA VAL A 21 -9.34 5.33 8.23
C VAL A 21 -8.75 6.48 7.42
N ILE A 22 -8.00 6.18 6.35
CA ILE A 22 -7.40 7.20 5.47
C ILE A 22 -8.49 8.06 4.81
N GLU A 23 -9.53 7.42 4.27
CA GLU A 23 -10.69 8.11 3.68
C GLU A 23 -11.42 9.02 4.69
N GLY A 24 -11.37 8.67 5.98
CA GLY A 24 -11.94 9.48 7.06
C GLY A 24 -11.15 10.76 7.40
N VAL A 25 -9.98 10.99 6.77
CA VAL A 25 -9.11 12.14 7.04
C VAL A 25 -8.78 12.88 5.73
N PRO A 26 -9.71 13.69 5.19
CA PRO A 26 -9.64 14.23 3.82
C PRO A 26 -8.56 15.31 3.60
N ASN A 27 -7.94 15.85 4.65
CA ASN A 27 -6.93 16.91 4.57
C ASN A 27 -5.51 16.42 4.87
N ARG A 28 -5.25 15.12 4.66
CA ARG A 28 -3.94 14.53 4.95
C ARG A 28 -3.53 13.57 3.83
N GLU A 29 -2.31 13.75 3.36
CA GLU A 29 -1.68 12.81 2.45
C GLU A 29 -1.00 11.70 3.23
N PHE A 30 -1.16 10.47 2.74
CA PHE A 30 -0.55 9.29 3.32
C PHE A 30 0.29 8.59 2.27
N LEU A 31 1.50 8.18 2.66
CA LEU A 31 2.37 7.34 1.85
C LEU A 31 2.33 5.93 2.39
N LEU A 32 1.68 5.01 1.67
CA LEU A 32 1.68 3.60 2.02
C LEU A 32 2.82 2.89 1.29
N ARG A 33 3.61 2.12 2.05
CA ARG A 33 4.63 1.21 1.52
C ARG A 33 4.25 -0.20 1.92
N VAL A 34 4.27 -1.11 0.95
CA VAL A 34 3.98 -2.53 1.16
C VAL A 34 5.16 -3.32 0.62
N SER A 35 5.65 -4.27 1.43
CA SER A 35 6.59 -5.31 1.02
C SER A 35 5.95 -6.66 1.34
N TYR A 36 6.14 -7.64 0.45
CA TYR A 36 5.67 -9.01 0.69
C TYR A 36 6.77 -9.96 0.25
N MET A 37 7.19 -10.83 1.16
CA MET A 37 8.41 -11.62 1.01
C MET A 37 8.17 -13.05 1.44
N GLU A 38 8.87 -13.97 0.80
CA GLU A 38 8.94 -15.37 1.19
C GLU A 38 10.36 -15.68 1.63
N ILE A 39 10.48 -16.37 2.77
CA ILE A 39 11.74 -16.95 3.22
C ILE A 39 11.56 -18.45 3.09
N TYR A 40 12.28 -19.04 2.15
CA TYR A 40 12.24 -20.47 1.89
C TYR A 40 13.65 -20.99 1.68
N ASN A 41 14.04 -22.05 2.39
CA ASN A 41 15.38 -22.64 2.30
C ASN A 41 16.51 -21.59 2.45
N GLU A 42 16.42 -20.73 3.48
CA GLU A 42 17.35 -19.61 3.72
C GLU A 42 17.45 -18.59 2.57
N ASN A 43 16.57 -18.67 1.57
CA ASN A 43 16.52 -17.72 0.45
C ASN A 43 15.35 -16.77 0.65
N VAL A 44 15.62 -15.48 0.46
CA VAL A 44 14.64 -14.40 0.58
C VAL A 44 14.21 -13.94 -0.80
N THR A 45 12.92 -14.04 -1.07
CA THR A 45 12.31 -13.70 -2.37
C THR A 45 11.24 -12.63 -2.21
N ASP A 46 11.29 -11.59 -3.03
CA ASP A 46 10.21 -10.60 -3.13
C ASP A 46 9.02 -11.18 -3.90
N LEU A 47 7.86 -11.28 -3.25
CA LEU A 47 6.63 -11.81 -3.82
C LEU A 47 5.85 -10.79 -4.66
N LEU A 48 6.18 -9.50 -4.57
CA LEU A 48 5.52 -8.44 -5.35
C LEU A 48 6.20 -8.18 -6.70
N VAL A 49 7.39 -8.73 -6.92
CA VAL A 49 8.17 -8.53 -8.15
C VAL A 49 7.75 -9.54 -9.24
N LYS A 50 7.40 -9.03 -10.43
CA LYS A 50 7.04 -9.87 -11.59
C LYS A 50 8.22 -10.68 -12.15
N GLN A 51 9.45 -10.21 -11.95
CA GLN A 51 10.67 -10.91 -12.34
C GLN A 51 11.15 -11.81 -11.20
N LYS A 52 10.66 -13.06 -11.19
CA LYS A 52 11.23 -14.12 -10.35
C LYS A 52 12.68 -14.33 -10.78
N GLY A 53 13.66 -14.05 -9.90
CA GLY A 53 15.04 -14.48 -10.18
C GLY A 53 16.19 -13.60 -9.67
N LYS A 54 15.94 -12.44 -9.04
CA LYS A 54 16.99 -11.79 -8.26
C LYS A 54 16.82 -12.16 -6.78
N PRO A 55 17.70 -13.00 -6.21
CA PRO A 55 17.72 -13.18 -4.76
C PRO A 55 17.97 -11.83 -4.12
N LEU A 56 17.18 -11.49 -3.11
CA LEU A 56 17.40 -10.28 -2.34
C LEU A 56 18.64 -10.50 -1.47
N GLU A 57 19.68 -9.70 -1.68
CA GLU A 57 20.82 -9.68 -0.75
C GLU A 57 20.35 -9.07 0.58
N ILE A 58 20.35 -9.89 1.62
CA ILE A 58 20.10 -9.43 3.00
C ILE A 58 21.31 -8.58 3.39
N ARG A 59 21.13 -7.26 3.45
CA ARG A 59 22.12 -6.32 3.99
C ARG A 59 21.63 -5.82 5.34
N GLU A 60 22.38 -6.10 6.39
CA GLU A 60 22.16 -5.51 7.71
C GLU A 60 22.65 -4.05 7.68
N ASP A 61 21.71 -3.11 7.57
CA ASP A 61 21.96 -1.71 7.91
C ASP A 61 21.33 -1.43 9.29
N ILE A 62 22.05 -0.72 10.15
CA ILE A 62 21.67 -0.44 11.55
C ILE A 62 20.51 0.58 11.59
N GLN A 63 20.24 1.29 10.49
CA GLN A 63 18.91 1.83 10.26
C GLN A 63 18.00 0.68 9.83
N VAL A 64 17.21 0.16 10.76
CA VAL A 64 16.14 -0.83 10.54
C VAL A 64 15.00 -0.22 9.70
N SER A 65 15.33 0.28 8.53
CA SER A 65 14.46 0.44 7.38
C SER A 65 14.99 -0.60 6.41
N ILE A 66 14.38 -1.77 6.45
CA ILE A 66 14.64 -2.82 5.48
C ILE A 66 14.34 -2.25 4.08
N HIS A 67 15.37 -1.72 3.42
CA HIS A 67 15.28 -1.04 2.13
C HIS A 67 15.21 -2.09 1.01
N TYR A 68 14.12 -2.85 0.94
CA TYR A 68 13.82 -3.63 -0.25
C TYR A 68 13.20 -2.70 -1.30
N LEU A 69 13.96 -2.49 -2.39
CA LEU A 69 13.57 -1.73 -3.57
C LEU A 69 12.37 -2.39 -4.28
N HIS A 70 11.17 -2.01 -3.87
CA HIS A 70 10.07 -1.55 -4.73
C HIS A 70 8.83 -1.35 -3.85
N SER A 71 8.80 -0.23 -3.14
CA SER A 71 7.55 0.26 -2.57
C SER A 71 6.62 0.65 -3.70
N VAL A 72 5.48 -0.03 -3.86
CA VAL A 72 4.38 0.54 -4.64
C VAL A 72 3.89 1.76 -3.89
N LEU A 73 4.20 2.95 -4.42
CA LEU A 73 3.62 4.18 -3.90
C LEU A 73 2.17 4.22 -4.36
N LEU A 74 1.25 3.98 -3.44
CA LEU A 74 -0.15 4.25 -3.67
C LEU A 74 -0.40 5.73 -3.37
N SER A 75 -0.21 6.60 -4.35
CA SER A 75 -0.63 8.00 -4.27
C SER A 75 -2.13 8.09 -4.56
N PHE A 76 -2.93 8.38 -3.55
CA PHE A 76 -4.36 8.64 -3.72
C PHE A 76 -4.59 10.16 -3.82
N SER A 77 -4.98 10.63 -5.00
CA SER A 77 -5.62 11.94 -5.14
C SER A 77 -7.11 11.72 -4.85
N LEU A 78 -7.62 12.31 -3.76
CA LEU A 78 -9.04 12.26 -3.41
C LEU A 78 -9.88 12.93 -4.52
N PRO A 79 -10.80 12.23 -5.19
CA PRO A 79 -11.57 12.81 -6.30
C PRO A 79 -12.77 13.69 -5.85
N HIS A 80 -12.81 14.20 -4.61
CA HIS A 80 -14.01 14.83 -4.06
C HIS A 80 -13.90 16.35 -3.80
N LEU A 81 -13.23 17.10 -4.68
CA LEU A 81 -13.35 18.57 -4.63
C LEU A 81 -13.60 19.21 -6.01
N SER A 82 -14.48 18.60 -6.82
CA SER A 82 -15.23 19.38 -7.81
C SER A 82 -16.35 20.14 -7.09
N LEU A 83 -16.03 21.30 -6.53
CA LEU A 83 -17.05 22.27 -6.12
C LEU A 83 -17.98 22.52 -7.31
N PRO A 84 -19.32 22.43 -7.16
CA PRO A 84 -20.22 22.85 -8.23
C PRO A 84 -19.99 24.35 -8.49
N LEU A 85 -19.68 24.70 -9.74
CA LEU A 85 -19.53 26.08 -10.18
C LEU A 85 -20.83 26.83 -9.84
N PRO A 86 -20.80 28.03 -9.22
CA PRO A 86 -22.02 28.80 -9.00
C PRO A 86 -22.69 29.12 -10.35
N PRO A 87 -24.03 29.12 -10.43
CA PRO A 87 -24.72 29.45 -11.66
C PRO A 87 -24.35 30.88 -12.10
N PRO A 88 -24.21 31.15 -13.42
CA PRO A 88 -23.88 32.47 -13.91
C PRO A 88 -24.96 33.46 -13.48
N ALA A 89 -24.53 34.61 -12.95
CA ALA A 89 -25.42 35.68 -12.51
C ALA A 89 -26.33 36.10 -13.67
N PRO A 90 -27.65 36.33 -13.43
CA PRO A 90 -28.53 36.88 -14.44
C PRO A 90 -28.10 38.31 -14.79
N ALA A 91 -28.05 38.59 -16.10
CA ALA A 91 -27.74 39.91 -16.67
C ALA A 91 -28.86 40.93 -16.42
#